data_AF-A0A356W2U6-F1
#
_entry.id   AF-A0A356W2U6-F1
#
_cell.length_a   1.000
_cell.length_b   1.000
_cell.length_c   1.000
_cell.angle_alpha   90.00
_cell.angle_beta   90.00
_cell.angle_gamma   90.00
#
_symmetry.space_group_name_H-M   'P 1'
#
loop_
_entity.id
_entity.type
_entity.pdbx_description
1 polymer ?
#
loop_
_entity_poly.entity_id
_entity_poly.type
_entity_poly.pdbx_seq_one_letter_code
_entity_poly.pdbx_strand_id
1 'polypeptide(L)'
;GPIYLVMERVEGSVAVSVNGSDLGRLVLPPYEINISSALHAGENQITLTVTPPRFHELVARAESGEEPKMEFMAGLGEKKHPKIGLIGDVRLVTQSIPNP
;
A
#
# COMPACT_ATOMS: atom_id res chain seq x y z
N GLY A 1 -23.60 -6.95 9.10
CA GLY A 1 -23.52 -5.97 8.00
C GLY A 1 -22.20 -6.14 7.27
N PRO A 2 -21.99 -5.51 6.10
CA PRO A 2 -20.70 -5.57 5.44
C PRO A 2 -19.62 -4.92 6.32
N ILE A 3 -18.42 -5.51 6.31
CA ILE A 3 -17.22 -5.04 6.98
C ILE A 3 -16.16 -4.82 5.91
N TYR A 4 -15.58 -3.63 5.94
CA TYR A 4 -14.53 -3.21 5.01
C TYR A 4 -13.24 -2.98 5.76
N LEU A 5 -12.13 -3.35 5.11
CA LEU A 5 -10.80 -2.96 5.52
C LEU A 5 -10.40 -1.71 4.72
N VAL A 6 -10.15 -0.63 5.44
CA VAL A 6 -9.75 0.67 4.88
C VAL A 6 -8.29 0.92 5.23
N MET A 7 -7.51 1.29 4.23
CA MET A 7 -6.15 1.80 4.40
C MET A 7 -6.13 3.26 3.97
N GLU A 8 -5.85 4.18 4.89
CA GLU A 8 -5.92 5.62 4.57
C GLU A 8 -4.91 6.04 3.50
N ARG A 9 -3.72 5.45 3.53
CA ARG A 9 -2.64 5.79 2.59
C ARG A 9 -1.70 4.62 2.35
N VAL A 10 -1.64 4.22 1.08
CA VAL A 10 -0.66 3.28 0.56
C VAL A 10 0.09 3.96 -0.58
N GLU A 11 1.41 4.06 -0.44
CA GLU A 11 2.31 4.52 -1.50
C GLU A 11 2.88 3.28 -2.19
N GLY A 12 2.20 2.85 -3.26
CA GLY A 12 2.45 1.59 -3.97
C GLY A 12 1.15 0.82 -4.18
N SER A 13 1.22 -0.50 -4.06
CA SER A 13 0.05 -1.39 -4.07
C SER A 13 0.01 -2.29 -2.85
N VAL A 14 -1.17 -2.77 -2.50
CA VAL A 14 -1.38 -3.69 -1.37
C VAL A 14 -2.25 -4.86 -1.81
N ALA A 15 -1.75 -6.08 -1.61
CA ALA A 15 -2.56 -7.29 -1.73
C ALA A 15 -3.10 -7.67 -0.34
N VAL A 16 -4.37 -8.06 -0.27
CA VAL A 16 -5.09 -8.31 0.98
C VAL A 16 -5.50 -9.77 1.04
N SER A 17 -5.12 -10.45 2.12
CA SER A 17 -5.61 -11.78 2.43
C SER A 17 -6.19 -11.82 3.85
N VAL A 18 -7.31 -12.53 4.01
CA VAL A 18 -7.98 -12.73 5.31
C VAL A 18 -8.16 -14.22 5.53
N ASN A 19 -7.64 -14.74 6.64
CA ASN A 19 -7.67 -16.17 6.99
C ASN A 19 -7.18 -17.09 5.85
N GLY A 20 -6.17 -16.63 5.09
CA GLY A 20 -5.61 -17.34 3.94
C GLY A 20 -6.41 -17.21 2.64
N SER A 21 -7.58 -16.57 2.65
CA SER A 21 -8.34 -16.23 1.44
C SER A 21 -7.76 -14.97 0.80
N ASP A 22 -7.30 -15.04 -0.45
CA ASP A 22 -6.84 -13.87 -1.21
C ASP A 22 -8.06 -13.08 -1.71
N LEU A 23 -8.15 -11.81 -1.30
CA LEU A 23 -9.24 -10.91 -1.67
C LEU A 23 -8.86 -10.00 -2.85
N GLY A 24 -7.58 -10.01 -3.26
CA GLY A 24 -7.08 -9.25 -4.39
C GLY A 24 -6.16 -8.10 -4.00
N ARG A 25 -5.85 -7.27 -4.99
CA ARG A 25 -4.86 -6.20 -4.89
C ARG A 25 -5.48 -4.83 -5.20
N LEU A 26 -5.21 -3.88 -4.32
CA LEU A 26 -5.55 -2.48 -4.50
C LEU A 26 -4.31 -1.73 -5.00
N VAL A 27 -4.46 -1.03 -6.12
CA VAL A 27 -3.36 -0.33 -6.82
C VAL A 27 -3.55 1.18 -6.84
N LEU A 28 -4.78 1.67 -6.70
CA LEU A 28 -5.14 3.09 -6.70
C LEU A 28 -6.16 3.35 -5.59
N PRO A 29 -6.20 4.58 -5.06
CA PRO A 29 -7.22 4.97 -4.08
C PRO A 29 -8.64 5.00 -4.69
N PRO A 30 -9.69 4.81 -3.87
CA PRO A 30 -9.64 4.54 -2.43
C PRO A 30 -9.12 3.13 -2.13
N TYR A 31 -8.25 3.00 -1.11
CA TYR A 31 -7.74 1.70 -0.68
C TYR A 31 -8.72 1.08 0.33
N GLU A 32 -9.81 0.55 -0.22
CA GLU A 32 -10.87 -0.11 0.52
C GLU A 32 -11.21 -1.47 -0.11
N ILE A 33 -11.45 -2.47 0.73
CA ILE A 33 -11.93 -3.77 0.27
C ILE A 33 -12.93 -4.37 1.25
N ASN A 34 -14.00 -4.97 0.73
CA ASN A 34 -14.96 -5.72 1.53
C ASN A 34 -14.34 -7.06 1.95
N ILE A 35 -14.24 -7.30 3.26
CA ILE A 35 -13.66 -8.52 3.82
C ILE A 35 -14.69 -9.46 4.45
N SER A 36 -15.98 -9.09 4.39
CA SER A 36 -17.06 -9.74 5.15
C SER A 36 -17.14 -11.25 4.94
N SER A 37 -16.97 -11.70 3.70
CA SER A 37 -17.10 -13.12 3.34
C SER A 37 -15.94 -13.98 3.83
N ALA A 38 -14.81 -13.38 4.20
CA ALA A 38 -13.62 -14.10 4.66
C ALA A 38 -13.48 -14.09 6.19
N LEU A 39 -14.34 -13.36 6.90
CA LEU A 39 -14.33 -13.31 8.36
C LEU A 39 -15.08 -14.49 8.98
N HIS A 40 -14.62 -14.90 10.16
CA HIS A 40 -15.34 -15.82 11.04
C HIS A 40 -15.42 -15.29 12.47
N ALA A 41 -16.27 -15.90 13.29
CA ALA A 41 -16.36 -15.55 14.70
C ALA A 41 -15.02 -15.83 15.42
N GLY A 42 -14.66 -14.95 16.36
CA GLY A 42 -13.40 -15.05 17.10
C GLY A 42 -12.25 -14.30 16.42
N GLU A 43 -11.05 -14.84 16.56
CA GLU A 43 -9.82 -14.23 16.03
C GLU A 43 -9.71 -14.43 14.53
N ASN A 44 -9.32 -13.40 13.79
CA ASN A 44 -9.10 -13.46 12.35
C ASN A 44 -7.69 -12.96 12.04
N GLN A 45 -7.03 -13.58 11.07
CA GLN A 45 -5.73 -13.12 10.58
C GLN A 45 -5.91 -12.31 9.31
N ILE A 46 -5.40 -11.08 9.29
CA ILE A 46 -5.35 -10.23 8.11
C ILE A 46 -3.88 -10.06 7.71
N THR A 47 -3.56 -10.42 6.47
CA THR A 47 -2.22 -10.28 5.89
C THR A 47 -2.26 -9.24 4.79
N LEU A 48 -1.42 -8.21 4.93
CA LEU A 48 -1.24 -7.15 3.93
C LEU A 48 0.15 -7.27 3.31
N THR A 49 0.19 -7.56 2.01
CA THR A 49 1.44 -7.60 1.25
C THR A 49 1.61 -6.32 0.46
N VAL A 50 2.48 -5.44 0.94
CA VAL A 50 2.72 -4.13 0.34
C VAL A 50 3.85 -4.21 -0.68
N THR A 51 3.60 -3.75 -1.90
CA THR A 51 4.62 -3.60 -2.95
C THR A 51 4.85 -2.09 -3.16
N PRO A 52 5.93 -1.52 -2.61
CA PRO A 52 6.23 -0.11 -2.76
C PRO A 52 6.79 0.21 -4.17
N PRO A 53 6.77 1.49 -4.59
CA PRO A 53 7.47 1.92 -5.79
C PRO A 53 8.99 1.78 -5.64
N ARG A 54 9.70 1.58 -6.76
CA ARG A 54 11.16 1.41 -6.81
C ARG A 54 11.96 2.71 -6.59
N PHE A 55 11.33 3.74 -6.01
CA PHE A 55 11.90 5.08 -5.96
C PHE A 55 13.25 5.14 -5.23
N HIS A 56 13.34 4.54 -4.03
CA HIS A 56 14.59 4.50 -3.27
C HIS A 56 15.70 3.72 -4.00
N GLU A 57 15.34 2.62 -4.67
CA GLU A 57 16.28 1.82 -5.47
C GLU A 57 16.86 2.66 -6.63
N LEU A 58 16.00 3.40 -7.35
CA LEU A 58 16.42 4.24 -8.47
C LEU A 58 17.28 5.43 -8.02
N VAL A 59 16.97 6.05 -6.88
CA VAL A 59 17.83 7.09 -6.28
C VAL A 59 19.21 6.52 -5.97
N ALA A 60 19.29 5.35 -5.33
CA ALA A 60 20.57 4.74 -4.96
C ALA A 60 21.45 4.42 -6.19
N ARG A 61 20.84 3.92 -7.28
CA ARG A 61 21.53 3.65 -8.56
C ARG A 61 22.01 4.92 -9.26
N ALA A 62 21.25 6.00 -9.16
CA ALA A 62 21.66 7.30 -9.71
C ALA A 62 22.86 7.87 -8.93
N GLU A 63 22.84 7.76 -7.60
CA GLU A 63 23.93 8.24 -6.73
C GLU A 63 25.22 7.40 -6.85
N SER A 64 25.11 6.10 -7.16
CA SER A 64 26.27 5.23 -7.40
C SER A 64 26.92 5.45 -8.78
N GLY A 65 26.29 6.21 -9.68
CA GLY A 65 26.75 6.41 -11.06
C GLY A 65 26.49 5.22 -11.99
N GLU A 66 25.74 4.21 -11.55
CA GLU A 66 25.39 3.02 -12.34
C GLU A 66 24.41 3.35 -13.47
N GLU A 67 23.56 4.37 -13.29
CA GLU A 67 22.59 4.83 -14.30
C GLU A 67 22.78 6.33 -14.64
N PRO A 68 23.65 6.67 -15.61
CA PRO A 68 23.94 8.07 -15.98
C PRO A 68 22.71 8.86 -16.47
N LYS A 69 21.67 8.18 -16.98
CA LYS A 69 20.44 8.84 -17.43
C LYS A 69 19.50 9.25 -16.27
N MET A 70 19.88 8.97 -15.02
CA MET A 70 19.05 9.19 -13.82
C MET A 70 19.64 10.26 -12.88
N GLU A 71 20.61 11.06 -13.34
CA GLU A 71 21.27 12.13 -12.59
C GLU A 71 20.27 13.13 -11.95
N PHE A 72 19.13 13.37 -12.60
CA PHE A 72 18.07 14.23 -12.04
C PHE A 72 17.48 13.66 -10.74
N MET A 73 17.47 12.34 -10.55
CA MET A 73 17.01 11.70 -9.31
C MET A 73 18.00 11.95 -8.15
N ALA A 74 19.30 11.96 -8.45
CA ALA A 74 20.34 12.35 -7.49
C ALA A 74 20.26 13.85 -7.12
N GLY A 75 19.62 14.69 -7.95
CA GLY A 75 19.38 16.11 -7.70
C GLY A 75 18.16 16.45 -6.85
N LEU A 76 17.40 15.46 -6.35
CA LEU A 76 16.11 15.69 -5.69
C LEU A 76 16.19 16.27 -4.26
N GLY A 77 17.38 16.45 -3.70
CA GLY A 77 17.56 17.00 -2.34
C GLY A 77 16.81 16.19 -1.29
N GLU A 78 16.04 16.85 -0.43
CA GLU A 78 15.23 16.19 0.62
C GLU A 78 14.14 15.26 0.07
N LYS A 79 13.77 15.39 -1.21
CA LYS A 79 12.72 14.56 -1.84
C LYS A 79 13.20 13.15 -2.23
N LYS A 80 14.46 12.80 -1.95
CA LYS A 80 15.06 11.50 -2.26
C LYS A 80 14.48 10.33 -1.45
N HIS A 81 13.93 10.61 -0.27
CA HIS A 81 13.43 9.59 0.65
C HIS A 81 11.97 9.85 1.02
N PRO A 82 11.04 9.79 0.05
CA PRO A 82 9.63 9.84 0.38
C PRO A 82 9.27 8.65 1.27
N LYS A 83 8.27 8.83 2.15
CA LYS A 83 7.62 7.70 2.81
C LYS A 83 6.97 6.82 1.72
N ILE A 84 7.22 5.52 1.75
CA ILE A 84 6.67 4.54 0.81
C ILE A 84 6.04 3.36 1.55
N GLY A 85 5.11 2.66 0.93
CA GLY A 85 4.40 1.53 1.52
C GLY A 85 3.12 1.93 2.27
N LEU A 86 2.75 1.18 3.32
CA LEU A 86 1.56 1.45 4.13
C LEU A 86 1.90 2.51 5.19
N ILE A 87 1.35 3.71 5.05
CA ILE A 87 1.76 4.88 5.84
C ILE A 87 0.61 5.45 6.67
N GLY A 88 -0.64 5.26 6.24
CA GLY A 88 -1.83 5.69 6.96
C GLY A 88 -2.43 4.60 7.85
N ASP A 89 -3.47 4.94 8.61
CA ASP A 89 -4.15 3.99 9.48
C ASP A 89 -4.80 2.87 8.67
N VAL A 90 -4.85 1.69 9.28
CA VAL A 90 -5.67 0.57 8.81
C VAL A 90 -6.84 0.39 9.76
N ARG A 91 -8.06 0.46 9.23
CA ARG A 91 -9.28 0.46 10.03
C ARG A 91 -10.31 -0.52 9.47
N LEU A 92 -11.06 -1.13 10.38
CA LEU A 92 -12.28 -1.85 10.06
C LEU A 92 -13.45 -0.88 10.14
N VAL A 93 -14.26 -0.82 9.10
CA VAL A 93 -15.45 0.04 9.04
C VAL A 93 -16.65 -0.78 8.59
N THR A 94 -17.85 -0.40 9.07
CA THR A 94 -19.11 -1.03 8.68
C THR A 94 -19.83 -0.29 7.54
N GLN A 95 -19.26 0.82 7.08
CA GLN A 95 -19.73 1.66 5.99
C GLN A 95 -18.58 1.93 5.03
N SER A 96 -18.84 1.83 3.72
CA SER A 96 -17.88 2.16 2.68
C SER A 96 -17.56 3.66 2.66
N ILE A 97 -16.33 4.03 2.31
CA ILE A 97 -15.94 5.42 2.11
C ILE A 97 -16.63 5.93 0.82
N PRO A 98 -17.38 7.05 0.90
CA PRO A 98 -17.92 7.67 -0.30
C PRO A 98 -16.77 8.08 -1.24
N ASN A 99 -16.87 7.74 -2.52
CA ASN A 99 -15.99 8.36 -3.52
C ASN A 99 -16.23 9.88 -3.51
N PRO A 100 -15.19 10.71 -3.37
CA PRO A 100 -15.32 12.16 -3.47
C PRO A 100 -15.76 12.61 -4.86
#